data_AF-A0A6G0WJS8-F1
#
_entry.id   AF-A0A6G0WJS8-F1
#
_cell.length_a   1.000
_cell.length_b   1.000
_cell.length_c   1.000
_cell.angle_alpha   90.00
_cell.angle_beta   90.00
_cell.angle_gamma   90.00
#
_symmetry.space_group_name_H-M   'P 1'
#
loop_
_entity.id
_entity.type
_entity.pdbx_description
1 polymer ?
#
loop_
_entity_poly.entity_id
_entity_poly.type
_entity_poly.pdbx_seq_one_letter_code
_entity_poly.pdbx_strand_id
1 'polypeptide(L)'
;MSPTAMSQKTPIMLLDEGNWNQWRTYLRGRLLSKGLWYLVEPAFKTPKSKPSHFRTPARDYDTADSEQTTPPESIANDGLALGILIQCISPSQFQYIEEAGTVADAYTALANHHEPKTEVDRLAALSDSYGMNWNTKQESLPQFLERYEIVLRRLRESGDDITNSTTVNRLLQLMPWELRHVTHQVTASKSFNADFSRVRALL
;
A
#
# COMPACT_ATOMS: atom_id res chain seq x y z
N MET A 1 -31.40 33.07 14.51
CA MET A 1 -30.06 33.02 13.89
C MET A 1 -29.76 31.56 13.59
N SER A 2 -29.68 31.17 12.32
CA SER A 2 -29.40 29.78 11.94
C SER A 2 -27.88 29.57 11.86
N PRO A 3 -27.34 28.45 12.38
CA PRO A 3 -25.92 28.18 12.28
C PRO A 3 -25.59 27.73 10.85
N THR A 4 -24.74 28.48 10.16
CA THR A 4 -24.14 28.07 8.89
C THR A 4 -23.26 26.85 9.15
N ALA A 5 -23.70 25.68 8.70
CA ALA A 5 -22.87 24.47 8.70
C ALA A 5 -21.66 24.72 7.78
N MET A 6 -20.48 24.89 8.37
CA MET A 6 -19.23 24.86 7.61
C MET A 6 -19.11 23.47 7.00
N SER A 7 -19.23 23.39 5.67
CA SER A 7 -18.93 22.19 4.90
C SER A 7 -17.44 21.89 5.07
N GLN A 8 -17.11 21.03 6.02
CA GLN A 8 -15.76 20.52 6.22
C GLN A 8 -15.41 19.67 4.99
N LYS A 9 -14.70 20.27 4.03
CA LYS A 9 -14.10 19.51 2.93
C LYS A 9 -13.11 18.52 3.54
N THR A 10 -13.44 17.23 3.54
CA THR A 10 -12.50 16.17 3.91
C THR A 10 -11.21 16.34 3.09
N PRO A 11 -10.04 16.36 3.74
CA PRO A 11 -8.76 16.52 3.04
C PRO A 11 -8.60 15.42 1.99
N ILE A 12 -8.11 15.80 0.82
CA ILE A 12 -7.88 14.87 -0.28
C ILE A 12 -6.50 14.22 -0.07
N MET A 13 -6.47 12.90 0.07
CA MET A 13 -5.23 12.13 0.07
C MET A 13 -4.76 11.94 -1.37
N LEU A 14 -3.54 12.40 -1.67
CA LEU A 14 -2.91 12.23 -2.96
C LEU A 14 -1.97 11.03 -2.93
N LEU A 15 -2.05 10.15 -3.93
CA LEU A 15 -1.11 9.04 -4.11
C LEU A 15 0.30 9.57 -4.35
N ASP A 16 1.26 9.05 -3.61
CA ASP A 16 2.70 9.18 -3.82
C ASP A 16 3.39 7.81 -3.70
N GLU A 17 4.70 7.76 -3.90
CA GLU A 17 5.50 6.53 -3.82
C GLU A 17 5.48 5.83 -2.46
N GLY A 18 5.10 6.54 -1.39
CA GLY A 18 5.22 6.06 -0.02
C GLY A 18 3.90 5.75 0.68
N ASN A 19 2.76 5.94 0.03
CA ASN A 19 1.46 5.91 0.70
C ASN A 19 0.40 5.00 0.06
N TRP A 20 0.82 4.08 -0.82
CA TRP A 20 -0.05 3.18 -1.58
C TRP A 20 -1.17 2.52 -0.75
N ASN A 21 -0.86 1.99 0.45
CA ASN A 21 -1.82 1.26 1.28
C ASN A 21 -2.86 2.17 1.96
N GLN A 22 -2.44 3.36 2.38
CA GLN A 22 -3.33 4.38 2.93
C GLN A 22 -4.22 4.92 1.80
N TRP A 23 -3.61 5.18 0.64
CA TRP A 23 -4.29 5.70 -0.53
C TRP A 23 -5.35 4.72 -1.08
N ARG A 24 -5.03 3.43 -1.28
CA ARG A 24 -6.00 2.45 -1.78
C ARG A 24 -7.21 2.30 -0.86
N THR A 25 -6.99 2.41 0.46
CA THR A 25 -8.05 2.36 1.47
C THR A 25 -8.94 3.60 1.37
N TYR A 26 -8.32 4.77 1.23
CA TYR A 26 -9.01 6.04 1.05
C TYR A 26 -9.82 6.08 -0.27
N LEU A 27 -9.22 5.66 -1.40
CA LEU A 27 -9.90 5.60 -2.69
C LEU A 27 -11.08 4.63 -2.65
N ARG A 28 -10.90 3.45 -2.05
CA ARG A 28 -11.98 2.48 -1.83
C ARG A 28 -13.15 3.13 -1.08
N GLY A 29 -12.87 3.85 0.01
CA GLY A 29 -13.90 4.57 0.77
C GLY A 29 -14.66 5.59 -0.07
N ARG A 30 -13.96 6.36 -0.91
CA ARG A 30 -14.58 7.33 -1.82
C ARG A 30 -15.47 6.68 -2.87
N LEU A 31 -14.99 5.63 -3.52
CA LEU A 31 -15.78 4.90 -4.53
C LEU A 31 -16.99 4.19 -3.92
N LEU A 32 -16.85 3.60 -2.73
CA LEU A 32 -17.97 3.00 -1.98
C LEU A 32 -19.05 4.04 -1.64
N SER A 33 -18.66 5.24 -1.19
CA SER A 33 -19.60 6.32 -0.87
C SER A 33 -20.42 6.81 -2.09
N LYS A 34 -19.95 6.52 -3.30
CA LYS A 34 -20.59 6.87 -4.56
C LYS A 34 -21.24 5.67 -5.26
N GLY A 35 -21.18 4.47 -4.67
CA GLY A 35 -21.70 3.25 -5.29
C GLY A 35 -20.90 2.77 -6.50
N LEU A 36 -19.65 3.23 -6.67
CA LEU A 36 -18.82 2.98 -7.87
C LEU A 36 -17.75 1.91 -7.66
N TRP A 37 -17.64 1.35 -6.46
CA TRP A 37 -16.60 0.36 -6.13
C TRP A 37 -16.64 -0.88 -7.03
N TYR A 38 -17.82 -1.28 -7.51
CA TYR A 38 -18.01 -2.46 -8.36
C TYR A 38 -17.19 -2.40 -9.66
N LEU A 39 -16.80 -1.21 -10.13
CA LEU A 39 -15.98 -1.02 -11.32
C LEU A 39 -14.52 -1.43 -11.09
N VAL A 40 -14.00 -1.22 -9.88
CA VAL A 40 -12.60 -1.49 -9.51
C VAL A 40 -12.45 -2.83 -8.79
N GLU A 41 -13.53 -3.33 -8.20
CA GLU A 41 -13.54 -4.58 -7.43
C GLU A 41 -12.97 -5.80 -8.18
N PRO A 42 -13.23 -6.02 -9.49
CA PRO A 42 -12.60 -7.10 -10.25
C PRO A 42 -11.08 -6.97 -10.30
N ALA A 43 -10.55 -5.77 -10.57
CA ALA A 43 -9.11 -5.48 -10.59
C ALA A 43 -8.45 -5.62 -9.21
N PHE A 44 -9.23 -5.51 -8.13
CA PHE A 44 -8.76 -5.76 -6.77
C PHE A 44 -8.66 -7.26 -6.44
N LYS A 45 -9.59 -8.08 -6.96
CA LYS A 45 -9.72 -9.50 -6.59
C LYS A 45 -8.91 -10.44 -7.50
N THR A 46 -8.54 -10.03 -8.71
CA THR A 46 -7.81 -10.89 -9.64
C THR A 46 -6.31 -10.94 -9.31
N PRO A 47 -5.72 -12.14 -9.14
CA PRO A 47 -4.28 -12.31 -9.24
C PRO A 47 -3.87 -11.94 -10.67
N LYS A 48 -2.92 -11.00 -10.79
CA LYS A 48 -2.52 -10.33 -12.04
C LYS A 48 -2.38 -11.30 -13.22
N SER A 49 -3.28 -11.21 -14.19
CA SER A 49 -2.97 -11.63 -15.56
C SER A 49 -2.03 -10.60 -16.18
N LYS A 50 -1.01 -11.09 -16.88
CA LYS A 50 0.03 -10.32 -17.56
C LYS A 50 -0.51 -9.12 -18.34
N PRO A 51 0.28 -8.05 -18.52
CA PRO A 51 -0.07 -6.98 -19.45
C PRO A 51 -0.33 -7.60 -20.83
N SER A 52 -1.46 -7.25 -21.43
CA SER A 52 -1.84 -7.65 -22.79
C SER A 52 -0.88 -7.00 -23.79
N HIS A 53 0.30 -7.57 -23.93
CA HIS A 53 1.22 -7.25 -25.01
C HIS A 53 0.75 -7.94 -26.30
N PHE A 54 0.59 -7.12 -27.34
CA PHE A 54 0.44 -7.51 -28.74
C PHE A 54 -0.90 -8.16 -29.15
N ARG A 55 -1.77 -7.34 -29.73
CA ARG A 55 -2.80 -7.79 -30.67
C ARG A 55 -2.13 -8.03 -32.03
N THR A 56 -1.72 -9.26 -32.31
CA THR A 56 -1.40 -9.70 -33.68
C THR A 56 -2.70 -9.99 -34.43
N PRO A 57 -2.80 -9.64 -35.73
CA PRO A 57 -3.98 -9.98 -36.51
C PRO A 57 -3.81 -11.39 -37.08
N ALA A 58 -4.63 -12.34 -36.62
CA ALA A 58 -4.81 -13.61 -37.29
C ALA A 58 -6.31 -13.91 -37.42
N ARG A 59 -6.65 -14.31 -38.64
CA ARG A 59 -7.96 -14.38 -39.29
C ARG A 59 -8.91 -15.46 -38.76
N ASP A 60 -10.19 -15.14 -38.94
CA ASP A 60 -11.34 -15.98 -39.32
C ASP A 60 -11.86 -17.07 -38.36
N TYR A 61 -12.88 -16.69 -37.59
CA TYR A 61 -14.08 -17.51 -37.38
C TYR A 61 -15.30 -16.59 -37.22
N ASP A 62 -16.23 -16.70 -38.16
CA ASP A 62 -17.60 -16.21 -38.05
C ASP A 62 -18.24 -16.74 -36.76
N THR A 63 -18.58 -15.85 -35.83
CA THR A 63 -19.57 -16.11 -34.77
C THR A 63 -20.17 -14.78 -34.34
N ALA A 64 -21.38 -14.53 -34.84
CA ALA A 64 -22.39 -13.59 -34.39
C ALA A 64 -21.95 -12.50 -33.40
N ASP A 65 -21.88 -11.27 -33.89
CA ASP A 65 -21.84 -10.03 -33.11
C ASP A 65 -22.95 -10.02 -32.05
N SER A 66 -22.62 -10.43 -30.82
CA SER A 66 -23.22 -9.84 -29.63
C SER A 66 -22.41 -8.58 -29.34
N GLU A 67 -22.80 -7.46 -29.95
CA GLU A 67 -22.48 -6.15 -29.41
C GLU A 67 -23.05 -6.09 -27.99
N GLN A 68 -22.21 -6.46 -27.02
CA GLN A 68 -22.45 -6.19 -25.61
C GLN A 68 -22.36 -4.68 -25.45
N THR A 69 -23.43 -3.97 -25.82
CA THR A 69 -23.57 -2.53 -25.63
C THR A 69 -23.51 -2.30 -24.13
N THR A 70 -22.34 -1.85 -23.65
CA THR A 70 -22.19 -1.40 -22.27
C THR A 70 -23.25 -0.32 -22.04
N PRO A 71 -24.11 -0.47 -21.02
CA PRO A 71 -25.16 0.51 -20.76
C PRO A 71 -24.55 1.92 -20.64
N PRO A 72 -25.18 2.97 -21.19
CA PRO A 72 -24.66 4.34 -21.13
C PRO A 72 -24.42 4.82 -19.69
N GLU A 73 -25.18 4.28 -18.72
CA GLU A 73 -24.99 4.50 -17.29
C GLU A 73 -23.66 3.93 -16.77
N SER A 74 -23.20 2.79 -17.31
CA SER A 74 -21.91 2.19 -16.96
C SER A 74 -20.74 3.05 -17.44
N ILE A 75 -20.85 3.66 -18.62
CA ILE A 75 -19.81 4.54 -19.18
C ILE A 75 -19.73 5.83 -18.36
N ALA A 76 -20.87 6.41 -17.98
CA ALA A 76 -20.93 7.60 -17.14
C ALA A 76 -20.35 7.33 -15.74
N ASN A 77 -20.68 6.17 -15.14
CA ASN A 77 -20.14 5.75 -13.84
C ASN A 77 -18.63 5.54 -13.88
N ASP A 78 -18.12 4.97 -14.98
CA ASP A 78 -16.68 4.76 -15.18
C ASP A 78 -15.91 6.08 -15.32
N GLY A 79 -16.43 7.02 -16.11
CA GLY A 79 -15.87 8.37 -16.21
C GLY A 79 -15.89 9.12 -14.87
N LEU A 80 -16.96 8.97 -14.08
CA LEU A 80 -17.04 9.57 -12.74
C LEU A 80 -16.00 8.96 -11.79
N ALA A 81 -15.87 7.63 -11.80
CA ALA A 81 -14.91 6.92 -10.98
C ALA A 81 -13.46 7.27 -11.35
N LEU A 82 -13.15 7.37 -12.65
CA LEU A 82 -11.85 7.81 -13.16
C LEU A 82 -11.55 9.26 -12.72
N GLY A 83 -12.54 10.16 -12.79
CA GLY A 83 -12.41 11.53 -12.30
C GLY A 83 -12.13 11.61 -10.79
N ILE A 84 -12.71 10.73 -9.98
CA ILE A 84 -12.39 10.61 -8.55
C ILE A 84 -10.95 10.12 -8.36
N LEU A 85 -10.52 9.11 -9.12
CA LEU A 85 -9.18 8.56 -9.05
C LEU A 85 -8.13 9.63 -9.39
N ILE A 86 -8.31 10.37 -10.48
CA ILE A 86 -7.40 11.45 -10.93
C ILE A 86 -7.30 12.56 -9.88
N GLN A 87 -8.40 12.93 -9.20
CA GLN A 87 -8.35 13.91 -8.11
C GLN A 87 -7.54 13.44 -6.90
N CYS A 88 -7.33 12.13 -6.77
CA CYS A 88 -6.65 11.53 -5.63
C CYS A 88 -5.22 11.10 -5.95
N ILE A 89 -4.64 11.45 -7.11
CA ILE A 89 -3.24 11.13 -7.40
C ILE A 89 -2.41 12.41 -7.53
N SER A 90 -1.14 12.35 -7.14
CA SER A 90 -0.22 13.46 -7.38
C SER A 90 0.20 13.53 -8.85
N PRO A 91 0.61 14.71 -9.36
CA PRO A 91 1.03 14.86 -10.75
C PRO A 91 2.18 13.93 -11.18
N SER A 92 3.04 13.50 -10.23
CA SER A 92 4.12 12.54 -10.53
C SER A 92 3.60 11.17 -10.93
N GLN A 93 2.33 10.85 -10.64
CA GLN A 93 1.71 9.57 -10.91
C GLN A 93 0.92 9.55 -12.24
N PHE A 94 0.78 10.70 -12.92
CA PHE A 94 0.01 10.80 -14.17
C PHE A 94 0.57 9.93 -15.29
N GLN A 95 1.89 9.77 -15.36
CA GLN A 95 2.56 8.94 -16.38
C GLN A 95 2.10 7.47 -16.37
N TYR A 96 1.59 6.97 -15.24
CA TYR A 96 1.16 5.58 -15.12
C TYR A 96 -0.27 5.35 -15.59
N ILE A 97 -1.06 6.41 -15.79
CA ILE A 97 -2.49 6.31 -16.14
C ILE A 97 -2.84 7.03 -17.44
N GLU A 98 -1.86 7.57 -18.18
CA GLU A 98 -2.08 8.35 -19.40
C GLU A 98 -2.89 7.58 -20.46
N GLU A 99 -2.63 6.28 -20.58
CA GLU A 99 -3.31 5.39 -21.55
C GLU A 99 -4.56 4.69 -20.96
N ALA A 100 -4.91 4.96 -19.70
CA ALA A 100 -6.01 4.26 -19.04
C ALA A 100 -7.37 4.80 -19.50
N GLY A 101 -8.10 3.98 -20.26
CA GLY A 101 -9.45 4.31 -20.74
C GLY A 101 -10.55 4.11 -19.69
N THR A 102 -10.31 3.28 -18.67
CA THR A 102 -11.28 2.99 -17.61
C THR A 102 -10.70 3.18 -16.21
N VAL A 103 -11.57 3.32 -15.19
CA VAL A 103 -11.10 3.40 -13.79
C VAL A 103 -10.41 2.11 -13.35
N ALA A 104 -10.85 0.96 -13.88
CA ALA A 104 -10.26 -0.34 -13.59
C ALA A 104 -8.83 -0.43 -14.14
N ASP A 105 -8.61 0.03 -15.37
CA ASP A 105 -7.29 0.05 -16.00
C ASP A 105 -6.35 1.00 -15.27
N ALA A 106 -6.83 2.21 -14.93
CA ALA A 106 -6.05 3.19 -14.17
C ALA A 106 -5.65 2.66 -12.80
N TYR A 107 -6.58 2.04 -12.07
CA TYR A 107 -6.29 1.41 -10.78
C TYR A 107 -5.30 0.25 -10.93
N THR A 108 -5.45 -0.57 -11.97
CA THR A 108 -4.56 -1.71 -12.23
C THR A 108 -3.15 -1.25 -12.56
N ALA A 109 -2.99 -0.18 -13.36
CA ALA A 109 -1.69 0.38 -13.70
C ALA A 109 -0.99 0.97 -12.47
N LEU A 110 -1.72 1.72 -11.63
CA LEU A 110 -1.19 2.21 -10.37
C LEU A 110 -0.84 1.07 -9.42
N ALA A 111 -1.69 0.03 -9.34
CA ALA A 111 -1.36 -1.17 -8.58
C ALA A 111 -0.13 -1.86 -9.15
N ASN A 112 0.06 -1.91 -10.47
CA ASN A 112 1.26 -2.42 -11.16
C ASN A 112 2.54 -1.72 -10.74
N HIS A 113 2.48 -0.42 -10.55
CA HIS A 113 3.63 0.35 -10.11
C HIS A 113 3.88 0.28 -8.60
N HIS A 114 2.83 0.48 -7.80
CA HIS A 114 2.94 0.75 -6.37
C HIS A 114 2.76 -0.46 -5.47
N GLU A 115 2.04 -1.48 -5.94
CA GLU A 115 1.92 -2.70 -5.17
C GLU A 115 3.26 -3.43 -5.24
N PRO A 116 3.94 -3.64 -4.11
CA PRO A 116 5.26 -4.25 -4.07
C PRO A 116 5.20 -5.59 -4.80
N LYS A 117 5.89 -5.67 -5.93
CA LYS A 117 5.60 -6.68 -6.95
C LYS A 117 6.71 -7.67 -7.18
N THR A 118 7.88 -7.47 -6.57
CA THR A 118 9.03 -8.30 -6.90
C THR A 118 9.65 -8.95 -5.68
N GLU A 119 10.11 -10.19 -5.88
CA GLU A 119 11.09 -10.83 -5.00
C GLU A 119 12.28 -9.88 -4.73
N VAL A 120 12.61 -9.00 -5.69
CA VAL A 120 13.64 -7.97 -5.55
C VAL A 120 13.27 -6.90 -4.51
N ASP A 121 12.04 -6.38 -4.48
CA ASP A 121 11.59 -5.42 -3.45
C ASP A 121 11.56 -6.08 -2.07
N ARG A 122 11.14 -7.35 -2.02
CA ARG A 122 11.23 -8.16 -0.81
C ARG A 122 12.69 -8.36 -0.38
N LEU A 123 13.58 -8.70 -1.30
CA LEU A 123 15.01 -8.87 -1.04
C LEU A 123 15.66 -7.55 -0.62
N ALA A 124 15.25 -6.41 -1.18
CA ALA A 124 15.70 -5.08 -0.79
C ALA A 124 15.23 -4.72 0.62
N ALA A 125 13.94 -4.92 0.93
CA ALA A 125 13.40 -4.71 2.28
C ALA A 125 14.06 -5.65 3.31
N LEU A 126 14.31 -6.91 2.94
CA LEU A 126 15.07 -7.86 3.75
C LEU A 126 16.50 -7.40 3.94
N SER A 127 17.19 -6.97 2.87
CA SER A 127 18.56 -6.45 2.92
C SER A 127 18.66 -5.24 3.85
N ASP A 128 17.75 -4.27 3.74
CA ASP A 128 17.66 -3.11 4.63
C ASP A 128 17.49 -3.53 6.10
N SER A 129 16.66 -4.54 6.37
CA SER A 129 16.43 -5.05 7.73
C SER A 129 17.62 -5.81 8.32
N TYR A 130 18.35 -6.55 7.48
CA TYR A 130 19.53 -7.30 7.88
C TYR A 130 20.76 -6.39 8.02
N GLY A 131 20.86 -5.34 7.19
CA GLY A 131 21.90 -4.32 7.24
C GLY A 131 21.70 -3.26 8.32
N MET A 132 20.49 -3.19 8.90
CA MET A 132 20.20 -2.27 9.99
C MET A 132 21.09 -2.56 11.20
N ASN A 133 21.82 -1.54 11.62
CA ASN A 133 22.57 -1.51 12.87
C ASN A 133 22.21 -0.21 13.59
N TRP A 134 22.32 -0.24 14.92
CA TRP A 134 22.22 0.96 15.72
C TRP A 134 23.63 1.44 16.07
N ASN A 135 23.94 2.68 15.69
CA ASN A 135 25.17 3.34 16.10
C ASN A 135 24.88 4.45 17.10
N THR A 136 25.11 4.17 18.39
CA THR A 136 24.86 5.10 19.52
C THR A 136 25.63 6.41 19.42
N LYS A 137 26.71 6.48 18.61
CA LYS A 137 27.50 7.71 18.38
C LYS A 137 26.91 8.60 17.28
N GLN A 138 26.09 8.05 16.40
CA GLN A 138 25.54 8.74 15.23
C GLN A 138 24.05 9.03 15.35
N GLU A 139 23.29 8.15 16.01
CA GLU A 139 21.85 8.32 16.19
C GLU A 139 21.42 8.01 17.63
N SER A 140 20.47 8.80 18.12
CA SER A 140 19.81 8.54 19.41
C SER A 140 18.86 7.34 19.31
N LEU A 141 18.54 6.74 20.47
CA LEU A 141 17.60 5.61 20.52
C LEU A 141 16.23 5.92 19.87
N PRO A 142 15.58 7.09 20.12
CA PRO A 142 14.31 7.41 19.47
C PRO A 142 14.41 7.47 17.94
N GLN A 143 15.50 8.04 17.41
CA GLN A 143 15.73 8.13 15.97
C GLN A 143 15.95 6.75 15.34
N PHE A 144 16.70 5.88 16.03
CA PHE A 144 16.87 4.49 15.60
C PHE A 144 15.54 3.73 15.57
N LEU A 145 14.71 3.89 16.61
CA LEU A 145 13.41 3.22 16.71
C LEU A 145 12.45 3.67 15.60
N GLU A 146 12.42 4.97 15.27
CA GLU A 146 11.64 5.48 14.12
C GLU A 146 12.11 4.86 12.80
N ARG A 147 13.43 4.81 12.58
CA ARG A 147 14.02 4.20 11.39
C ARG A 147 13.67 2.70 11.32
N TYR A 148 13.68 2.01 12.46
CA TYR A 148 13.32 0.60 12.56
C TYR A 148 11.85 0.36 12.23
N GLU A 149 10.93 1.21 12.72
CA GLU A 149 9.50 1.17 12.37
C GLU A 149 9.25 1.36 10.87
N ILE A 150 10.00 2.25 10.22
CA ILE A 150 9.91 2.47 8.77
C ILE A 150 10.31 1.19 8.01
N VAL A 151 11.39 0.53 8.41
CA VAL A 151 11.85 -0.73 7.78
C VAL A 151 10.84 -1.86 8.02
N LEU A 152 10.29 -1.99 9.22
CA LEU A 152 9.23 -2.96 9.52
C LEU A 152 7.98 -2.73 8.68
N ARG A 153 7.60 -1.46 8.46
CA ARG A 153 6.48 -1.11 7.61
C ARG A 153 6.75 -1.58 6.18
N ARG A 154 7.91 -1.25 5.60
CA ARG A 154 8.30 -1.69 4.25
C ARG A 154 8.31 -3.20 4.09
N LEU A 155 8.77 -3.93 5.10
CA LEU A 155 8.75 -5.40 5.11
C LEU A 155 7.35 -6.00 5.19
N ARG A 156 6.45 -5.41 5.99
CA ARG A 156 5.03 -5.82 6.01
C ARG A 156 4.36 -5.52 4.68
N GLU A 157 4.73 -4.39 4.09
CA GLU A 157 4.23 -3.97 2.78
C GLU A 157 4.71 -4.90 1.67
N SER A 158 5.95 -5.40 1.72
CA SER A 158 6.48 -6.38 0.74
C SER A 158 5.85 -7.78 0.82
N GLY A 159 4.89 -7.99 1.72
CA GLY A 159 4.12 -9.23 1.83
C GLY A 159 4.79 -10.31 2.69
N ASP A 160 5.81 -9.97 3.48
CA ASP A 160 6.45 -10.91 4.39
C ASP A 160 5.62 -11.07 5.68
N ASP A 161 5.38 -12.32 6.10
CA ASP A 161 4.61 -12.63 7.31
C ASP A 161 5.48 -12.47 8.57
N ILE A 162 5.85 -11.21 8.85
CA ILE A 162 6.68 -10.88 10.01
C ILE A 162 5.83 -10.92 11.27
N THR A 163 6.03 -11.99 12.04
CA THR A 163 5.47 -12.10 13.39
C THR A 163 6.06 -11.06 14.32
N ASN A 164 5.24 -10.57 15.26
CA ASN A 164 5.69 -9.63 16.30
C ASN A 164 6.89 -10.18 17.11
N SER A 165 6.96 -11.50 17.32
CA SER A 165 8.10 -12.14 17.97
C SER A 165 9.39 -11.97 17.18
N THR A 166 9.36 -12.11 15.84
CA THR A 166 10.54 -11.95 14.99
C THR A 166 11.01 -10.50 15.01
N THR A 167 10.07 -9.55 14.94
CA THR A 167 10.37 -8.11 15.08
C THR A 167 11.05 -7.80 16.43
N VAL A 168 10.46 -8.22 17.54
CA VAL A 168 11.03 -7.94 18.87
C VAL A 168 12.40 -8.60 19.03
N ASN A 169 12.54 -9.87 18.64
CA ASN A 169 13.82 -10.58 18.71
C ASN A 169 14.90 -9.86 17.88
N ARG A 170 14.54 -9.38 16.69
CA ARG A 170 15.46 -8.63 15.84
C ARG A 170 15.86 -7.30 16.48
N LEU A 171 14.91 -6.54 17.01
CA LEU A 171 15.21 -5.31 17.75
C LEU A 171 16.19 -5.56 18.91
N LEU A 172 15.93 -6.59 19.71
CA LEU A 172 16.76 -6.95 20.86
C LEU A 172 18.18 -7.39 20.46
N GLN A 173 18.36 -7.98 19.27
CA GLN A 173 19.69 -8.30 18.72
C GLN A 173 20.48 -7.06 18.30
N LEU A 174 19.79 -6.00 17.89
CA LEU A 174 20.40 -4.74 17.46
C LEU A 174 20.74 -3.82 18.64
N MET A 175 20.24 -4.13 19.85
CA MET A 175 20.54 -3.37 21.05
C MET A 175 21.98 -3.61 21.53
N PRO A 176 22.70 -2.54 21.91
CA PRO A 176 24.03 -2.64 22.46
C PRO A 176 23.94 -3.25 23.87
N TRP A 177 25.07 -3.80 24.34
CA TRP A 177 25.10 -4.64 25.53
C TRP A 177 24.62 -3.92 26.80
N GLU A 178 24.73 -2.59 26.85
CA GLU A 178 24.28 -1.73 27.95
C GLU A 178 22.76 -1.81 28.19
N LEU A 179 21.98 -2.10 27.13
CA LEU A 179 20.52 -2.22 27.20
C LEU A 179 20.03 -3.67 27.41
N ARG A 180 20.94 -4.63 27.64
CA ARG A 180 20.57 -6.03 27.87
C ARG A 180 19.69 -6.25 29.08
N HIS A 181 19.69 -5.34 30.05
CA HIS A 181 18.77 -5.42 31.19
C HIS A 181 17.30 -5.34 30.74
N VAL A 182 16.99 -4.52 29.74
CA VAL A 182 15.66 -4.45 29.10
C VAL A 182 15.40 -5.74 28.31
N THR A 183 16.39 -6.23 27.56
CA THR A 183 16.33 -7.53 26.87
C THR A 183 15.98 -8.68 27.82
N HIS A 184 16.61 -8.71 29.00
CA HIS A 184 16.33 -9.70 30.05
C HIS A 184 14.94 -9.55 30.64
N GLN A 185 14.46 -8.32 30.87
CA GLN A 185 13.09 -8.10 31.35
C GLN A 185 12.04 -8.54 30.33
N VAL A 186 12.24 -8.24 29.04
CA VAL A 186 11.32 -8.62 27.96
C VAL A 186 11.30 -10.14 27.77
N THR A 187 12.47 -10.80 27.78
CA THR A 187 12.56 -12.27 27.66
C THR A 187 12.05 -13.01 28.90
N ALA A 188 12.33 -12.50 30.11
CA ALA A 188 11.86 -13.10 31.36
C ALA A 188 10.34 -12.96 31.55
N SER A 189 9.73 -11.91 31.00
CA SER A 189 8.30 -11.65 31.15
C SER A 189 7.40 -12.68 30.45
N LYS A 190 7.93 -13.63 29.66
CA LYS A 190 7.17 -14.65 28.89
C LYS A 190 5.93 -14.08 28.19
N SER A 191 5.93 -12.80 27.84
CA SER A 191 4.87 -12.20 27.04
C SER A 191 5.19 -12.58 25.60
N PHE A 192 4.85 -13.81 25.23
CA PHE A 192 4.91 -14.31 23.85
C PHE A 192 4.05 -13.47 22.87
N ASN A 193 3.28 -12.51 23.39
CA ASN A 193 2.56 -11.45 22.69
C ASN A 193 3.09 -10.04 23.03
N ALA A 194 4.39 -9.87 23.25
CA ALA A 194 4.99 -8.55 23.34
C ALA A 194 4.91 -7.88 21.97
N ASP A 195 3.96 -6.96 21.83
CA ASP A 195 3.90 -6.06 20.69
C ASP A 195 5.08 -5.07 20.76
N PHE A 196 5.59 -4.67 19.60
CA PHE A 196 6.71 -3.74 19.48
C PHE A 196 6.44 -2.45 20.27
N SER A 197 5.20 -1.96 20.30
CA SER A 197 4.80 -0.78 21.08
C SER A 197 5.05 -0.92 22.59
N ARG A 198 4.93 -2.14 23.14
CA ARG A 198 5.19 -2.40 24.58
C ARG A 198 6.68 -2.41 24.87
N VAL A 199 7.48 -2.98 23.98
CA VAL A 199 8.95 -3.01 24.12
C VAL A 199 9.51 -1.59 23.98
N ARG A 200 8.98 -0.81 23.03
CA ARG A 200 9.32 0.61 22.89
C ARG A 200 9.06 1.43 24.16
N ALA A 201 8.01 1.13 24.92
CA ALA A 201 7.72 1.84 26.16
C ALA A 201 8.67 1.50 27.33
N LEU A 202 9.43 0.40 27.22
CA LEU A 202 10.41 -0.04 28.22
C LEU A 202 11.84 0.43 27.92
N LEU A 203 12.04 1.08 26.77
CA LEU A 203 13.31 1.56 26.23
C LEU A 203 13.39 3.08 26.32
#